data_AF-A0AAJ4NQF2-F1
#
_entry.id   AF-A0AAJ4NQF2-F1
#
_cell.length_a   1.000
_cell.length_b   1.000
_cell.length_c   1.000
_cell.angle_alpha   90.00
_cell.angle_beta   90.00
_cell.angle_gamma   90.00
#
_symmetry.space_group_name_H-M   'P 1'
#
loop_
_entity.id
_entity.type
_entity.pdbx_description
1 polymer ?
#
loop_
_entity_poly.entity_id
_entity_poly.type
_entity_poly.pdbx_seq_one_letter_code
_entity_poly.pdbx_strand_id
1 'polypeptide(L)'
;MKASNRKICIAPMLDWTDKHYRYMMRLITKHTMLYTEMITLNAIIHGNKDFLLKYNPEENPVTLQLGGCVPEDFITCGKLAQNLGYNEININVGCPSERVKKGNFGLSLMAEPELVADCVKAMKDNLDIPISVKCRIGYDHNDSYEELYNFVDKQVQAGADYLCIHARKGWLSGLSPKENRTIPELKYSTVYNIKKDFPNLELGINGGITTIEDTREHLKHVDSVMIGREAYHNPMLFKSFDNLFYNQHINDISPLEVAYKMADYIKIKLDNDPNMKLNNITKHTLNLFNGLPNAKVFRRYLSENATKKDANVDTFLKALEVFE
;
A
#
# COMPACT_ATOMS: atom_id res chain seq x y z
N MET A 1 3.04 -2.43 22.81
CA MET A 1 1.86 -1.79 22.16
C MET A 1 0.91 -2.88 21.73
N LYS A 2 -0.41 -2.71 21.91
CA LYS A 2 -1.39 -3.67 21.36
C LYS A 2 -1.19 -3.71 19.84
N ALA A 3 -1.08 -4.91 19.29
CA ALA A 3 -1.04 -5.15 17.86
C ALA A 3 -2.08 -4.25 17.17
N SER A 4 -1.66 -3.54 16.14
CA SER A 4 -2.60 -2.75 15.33
C SER A 4 -3.76 -3.64 14.94
N ASN A 5 -4.99 -3.15 15.02
CA ASN A 5 -6.17 -3.86 14.51
C ASN A 5 -6.10 -3.91 12.97
N ARG A 6 -5.10 -4.59 12.40
CA ARG A 6 -4.73 -4.55 10.97
C ARG A 6 -5.28 -5.79 10.27
N LYS A 7 -6.60 -5.87 10.15
CA LYS A 7 -7.26 -6.95 9.40
C LYS A 7 -7.19 -6.76 7.89
N ILE A 8 -7.38 -5.53 7.42
CA ILE A 8 -7.33 -5.19 6.00
C ILE A 8 -6.27 -4.14 5.74
N CYS A 9 -5.48 -4.35 4.69
CA CYS A 9 -4.50 -3.40 4.19
C CYS A 9 -4.74 -3.08 2.70
N ILE A 10 -4.46 -1.85 2.30
CA ILE A 10 -4.28 -1.52 0.87
C ILE A 10 -2.79 -1.58 0.54
N ALA A 11 -2.46 -2.32 -0.50
CA ALA A 11 -1.07 -2.56 -0.87
C ALA A 11 -0.35 -1.26 -1.30
N PRO A 12 0.95 -1.13 -1.01
CA PRO A 12 1.78 -0.06 -1.58
C PRO A 12 1.88 -0.23 -3.09
N MET A 13 1.49 0.80 -3.85
CA MET A 13 1.49 0.77 -5.31
C MET A 13 2.02 2.08 -5.87
N LEU A 14 3.21 2.02 -6.48
CA LEU A 14 3.85 3.16 -7.14
C LEU A 14 2.90 3.80 -8.17
N ASP A 15 2.90 5.13 -8.21
CA ASP A 15 2.04 6.06 -8.94
C ASP A 15 0.54 6.04 -8.56
N TRP A 16 0.14 5.13 -7.66
CA TRP A 16 -1.27 4.87 -7.32
C TRP A 16 -1.59 5.24 -5.87
N THR A 17 -0.83 4.75 -4.89
CA THR A 17 -1.10 5.01 -3.46
C THR A 17 -0.41 6.26 -2.94
N ASP A 18 -0.45 7.35 -3.70
CA ASP A 18 0.00 8.65 -3.23
C ASP A 18 -0.97 9.24 -2.19
N LYS A 19 -0.61 10.38 -1.59
CA LYS A 19 -1.41 11.02 -0.53
C LYS A 19 -2.83 11.40 -0.97
N HIS A 20 -3.05 11.67 -2.25
CA HIS A 20 -4.36 12.05 -2.79
C HIS A 20 -5.27 10.82 -2.89
N TYR A 21 -4.74 9.69 -3.35
CA TYR A 21 -5.47 8.42 -3.32
C TYR A 21 -5.77 7.97 -1.88
N ARG A 22 -4.78 8.05 -0.99
CA ARG A 22 -4.96 7.63 0.42
C ARG A 22 -5.99 8.50 1.14
N TYR A 23 -6.03 9.80 0.88
CA TYR A 23 -7.09 10.68 1.37
C TYR A 23 -8.48 10.21 0.88
N MET A 24 -8.63 9.92 -0.41
CA MET A 24 -9.87 9.39 -0.97
C MET A 24 -10.28 8.07 -0.30
N MET A 25 -9.36 7.12 -0.15
CA MET A 25 -9.65 5.85 0.52
C MET A 25 -10.07 6.04 1.97
N ARG A 26 -9.51 7.03 2.67
CA ARG A 26 -9.91 7.35 4.04
C ARG A 26 -11.31 7.96 4.14
N LEU A 27 -11.83 8.57 3.07
CA LEU A 27 -13.24 8.95 3.00
C LEU A 27 -14.15 7.71 2.98
N ILE A 28 -13.69 6.62 2.35
CA ILE A 28 -14.45 5.38 2.13
C ILE A 28 -14.35 4.40 3.31
N THR A 29 -13.17 4.25 3.92
CA THR A 29 -12.91 3.34 5.05
C THR A 29 -12.06 4.04 6.12
N LYS A 30 -12.40 3.83 7.39
CA LYS A 30 -11.75 4.46 8.56
C LYS A 30 -10.74 3.57 9.26
N HIS A 31 -10.79 2.25 9.05
CA HIS A 31 -9.93 1.30 9.77
C HIS A 31 -8.93 0.55 8.89
N THR A 32 -9.17 0.51 7.58
CA THR A 32 -8.20 -0.11 6.65
C THR A 32 -6.84 0.57 6.77
N MET A 33 -5.78 -0.24 6.91
CA MET A 33 -4.41 0.24 6.95
C MET A 33 -3.99 0.67 5.54
N LEU A 34 -3.59 1.93 5.38
CA LEU A 34 -3.12 2.45 4.10
C LEU A 34 -1.61 2.35 4.04
N TYR A 35 -1.06 2.02 2.87
CA TYR A 35 0.38 2.05 2.64
C TYR A 35 0.74 3.18 1.68
N THR A 36 1.85 3.85 1.94
CA THR A 36 2.44 4.77 0.97
C THR A 36 2.90 4.04 -0.28
N GLU A 37 3.26 4.79 -1.31
CA GLU A 37 4.20 4.26 -2.32
C GLU A 37 5.53 3.88 -1.64
N MET A 38 6.30 3.01 -2.30
CA MET A 38 7.65 2.70 -1.84
C MET A 38 8.56 3.91 -2.07
N ILE A 39 9.16 4.43 -1.00
CA ILE A 39 10.15 5.51 -1.05
C ILE A 39 11.52 4.93 -0.69
N THR A 40 12.57 5.24 -1.46
CA THR A 40 13.90 4.72 -1.15
C THR A 40 14.56 5.54 -0.04
N LEU A 41 15.36 4.88 0.80
CA LEU A 41 16.13 5.56 1.86
C LEU A 41 17.01 6.67 1.28
N ASN A 42 17.74 6.37 0.19
CA ASN A 42 18.59 7.35 -0.50
C ASN A 42 17.82 8.58 -0.99
N ALA A 43 16.56 8.43 -1.43
CA ALA A 43 15.75 9.56 -1.85
C ALA A 43 15.38 10.47 -0.68
N ILE A 44 15.15 9.90 0.51
CA ILE A 44 14.87 10.67 1.73
C ILE A 44 16.14 11.36 2.23
N ILE A 45 17.25 10.64 2.27
CA ILE A 45 18.52 11.14 2.84
C ILE A 45 19.12 12.25 1.97
N HIS A 46 19.12 12.08 0.65
CA HIS A 46 19.79 12.99 -0.28
C HIS A 46 18.83 13.90 -1.07
N GLY A 47 17.52 13.69 -0.95
CA GLY A 47 16.49 14.45 -1.66
C GLY A 47 15.68 15.37 -0.74
N ASN A 48 14.52 15.80 -1.25
CA ASN A 48 13.59 16.63 -0.50
C ASN A 48 12.70 15.77 0.41
N LYS A 49 13.20 15.43 1.61
CA LYS A 49 12.47 14.62 2.60
C LYS A 49 11.10 15.20 2.98
N ASP A 50 10.98 16.53 3.07
CA ASP A 50 9.72 17.18 3.45
C ASP A 50 8.66 17.00 2.36
N PHE A 51 9.08 16.97 1.09
CA PHE A 51 8.16 16.64 -0.01
C PHE A 51 7.81 15.15 -0.01
N LEU A 52 8.80 14.27 0.13
CA LEU A 52 8.63 12.82 0.01
C LEU A 52 7.81 12.21 1.14
N LEU A 53 8.00 12.68 2.37
CA LEU A 53 7.35 12.14 3.57
C LEU A 53 6.06 12.87 3.96
N LYS A 54 5.68 13.92 3.22
CA LYS A 54 4.45 14.67 3.52
C LYS A 54 3.21 13.84 3.18
N TYR A 55 2.37 13.64 4.18
CA TYR A 55 1.03 13.06 4.06
C TYR A 55 0.01 13.94 4.78
N ASN A 56 -1.28 13.69 4.55
CA ASN A 56 -2.37 14.36 5.24
C ASN A 56 -2.67 13.60 6.55
N PRO A 57 -2.73 14.28 7.72
CA PRO A 57 -3.02 13.63 9.00
C PRO A 57 -4.31 12.80 9.02
N GLU A 58 -5.29 13.19 8.20
CA GLU A 58 -6.56 12.48 8.03
C GLU A 58 -6.34 11.04 7.57
N GLU A 59 -5.29 10.75 6.80
CA GLU A 59 -5.04 9.43 6.20
C GLU A 59 -4.80 8.33 7.24
N ASN A 60 -4.49 8.66 8.49
CA ASN A 60 -4.19 7.69 9.54
C ASN A 60 -5.32 6.65 9.74
N PRO A 61 -4.99 5.36 9.99
CA PRO A 61 -3.63 4.82 10.08
C PRO A 61 -2.93 4.61 8.72
N VAL A 62 -1.65 5.00 8.64
CA VAL A 62 -0.79 4.86 7.45
C VAL A 62 0.56 4.21 7.79
N THR A 63 0.95 3.23 6.99
CA THR A 63 2.29 2.62 6.95
C THR A 63 3.16 3.28 5.88
N LEU A 64 4.36 3.73 6.27
CA LEU A 64 5.40 4.17 5.33
C LEU A 64 6.18 2.97 4.82
N GLN A 65 6.15 2.71 3.52
CA GLN A 65 6.98 1.68 2.91
C GLN A 65 8.32 2.24 2.41
N LEU A 66 9.41 1.65 2.89
CA LEU A 66 10.78 2.02 2.57
C LEU A 66 11.49 0.96 1.72
N GLY A 67 12.34 1.42 0.81
CA GLY A 67 13.27 0.59 0.02
C GLY A 67 14.72 0.93 0.32
N GLY A 68 15.48 -0.04 0.82
CA GLY A 68 16.91 0.09 1.12
C GLY A 68 17.41 -1.17 1.84
N CYS A 69 18.70 -1.17 2.22
CA CYS A 69 19.35 -2.30 2.88
C CYS A 69 20.42 -1.90 3.90
N VAL A 70 20.52 -0.61 4.22
CA VAL A 70 21.52 -0.09 5.18
C VAL A 70 20.82 0.17 6.52
N PRO A 71 21.16 -0.56 7.60
CA PRO A 71 20.48 -0.42 8.89
C PRO A 71 20.47 1.00 9.46
N GLU A 72 21.59 1.72 9.38
CA GLU A 72 21.70 3.11 9.87
C GLU A 72 20.80 4.10 9.10
N ASP A 73 20.63 3.88 7.80
CA ASP A 73 19.73 4.68 6.97
C ASP A 73 18.27 4.43 7.34
N PHE A 74 17.92 3.19 7.70
CA PHE A 74 16.60 2.85 8.22
C PHE A 74 16.33 3.52 9.57
N ILE A 75 17.30 3.55 10.49
CA ILE A 75 17.18 4.30 11.75
C ILE A 75 16.93 5.78 11.46
N THR A 76 17.73 6.36 10.58
CA THR A 76 17.65 7.79 10.23
C THR A 76 16.28 8.15 9.63
N CYS A 77 15.84 7.40 8.61
CA CYS A 77 14.54 7.63 7.97
C CYS A 77 13.38 7.28 8.90
N GLY A 78 13.54 6.26 9.75
CA GLY A 78 12.52 5.83 10.68
C GLY A 78 12.26 6.83 11.80
N LYS A 79 13.29 7.50 12.33
CA LYS A 79 13.12 8.62 13.27
C LYS A 79 12.33 9.77 12.65
N LEU A 80 12.59 10.10 11.39
CA LEU A 80 11.80 11.10 10.65
C LEU A 80 10.34 10.67 10.53
N ALA A 81 10.09 9.43 10.13
CA ALA A 81 8.75 8.89 9.95
C ALA A 81 7.95 8.86 11.27
N GLN A 82 8.58 8.41 12.37
CA GLN A 82 7.98 8.40 13.71
C GLN A 82 7.62 9.82 14.16
N ASN A 83 8.52 10.78 13.99
CA ASN A 83 8.27 12.18 14.37
C ASN A 83 7.16 12.83 13.55
N LEU A 84 6.99 12.41 12.28
CA LEU A 84 5.90 12.86 11.42
C LEU A 84 4.55 12.21 11.75
N GLY A 85 4.54 11.16 12.58
CA GLY A 85 3.32 10.50 13.04
C GLY A 85 2.84 9.32 12.18
N TYR A 86 3.70 8.75 11.33
CA TYR A 86 3.38 7.46 10.69
C TYR A 86 3.08 6.39 11.75
N ASN A 87 2.23 5.43 11.41
CA ASN A 87 1.81 4.40 12.36
C ASN A 87 2.66 3.13 12.31
N GLU A 88 3.41 2.94 11.22
CA GLU A 88 4.24 1.77 10.97
C GLU A 88 5.28 2.08 9.92
N ILE A 89 6.46 1.45 10.01
CA ILE A 89 7.45 1.40 8.94
C ILE A 89 7.48 -0.01 8.37
N ASN A 90 7.41 -0.11 7.03
CA ASN A 90 7.47 -1.37 6.32
C ASN A 90 8.69 -1.44 5.40
N ILE A 91 9.45 -2.54 5.45
CA ILE A 91 10.54 -2.82 4.52
C ILE A 91 9.97 -3.51 3.27
N ASN A 92 10.28 -2.96 2.08
CA ASN A 92 9.97 -3.61 0.81
C ASN A 92 11.01 -4.69 0.47
N VAL A 93 10.59 -5.95 0.48
CA VAL A 93 11.37 -7.14 0.08
C VAL A 93 10.67 -7.90 -1.07
N GLY A 94 9.93 -7.19 -1.92
CA GLY A 94 9.05 -7.84 -2.90
C GLY A 94 8.96 -7.19 -4.28
N CYS A 95 9.51 -5.98 -4.46
CA CYS A 95 9.52 -5.28 -5.75
C CYS A 95 10.55 -5.90 -6.70
N PRO A 96 10.16 -6.39 -7.89
CA PRO A 96 11.09 -7.01 -8.86
C PRO A 96 11.66 -6.02 -9.90
N SER A 97 11.42 -4.71 -9.76
CA SER A 97 11.77 -3.74 -10.83
C SER A 97 13.28 -3.61 -11.06
N GLU A 98 13.71 -3.25 -12.28
CA GLU A 98 15.15 -3.09 -12.60
C GLU A 98 15.89 -2.06 -11.71
N ARG A 99 15.19 -1.04 -11.20
CA ARG A 99 15.76 -0.05 -10.26
C ARG A 99 16.23 -0.71 -8.95
N VAL A 100 15.63 -1.84 -8.59
CA VAL A 100 15.89 -2.59 -7.36
C VAL A 100 17.24 -3.30 -7.44
N LYS A 101 17.57 -3.92 -8.58
CA LYS A 101 18.86 -4.61 -8.77
C LYS A 101 20.06 -3.69 -8.60
N LYS A 102 19.94 -2.44 -9.06
CA LYS A 102 21.02 -1.45 -8.98
C LYS A 102 21.17 -0.84 -7.59
N GLY A 103 20.11 -0.83 -6.79
CA GLY A 103 20.07 -0.18 -5.47
C GLY A 103 20.08 -1.14 -4.28
N ASN A 104 20.16 -2.46 -4.52
CA ASN A 104 20.13 -3.51 -3.52
C ASN A 104 18.98 -3.39 -2.50
N PHE A 105 17.73 -3.35 -2.97
CA PHE A 105 16.54 -3.36 -2.10
C PHE A 105 15.50 -4.36 -2.64
N GLY A 106 14.23 -4.32 -2.22
CA GLY A 106 13.15 -5.06 -2.89
C GLY A 106 13.38 -6.57 -2.99
N LEU A 107 12.98 -7.18 -4.12
CA LEU A 107 12.99 -8.65 -4.26
C LEU A 107 14.38 -9.28 -4.10
N SER A 108 15.47 -8.60 -4.44
CA SER A 108 16.82 -9.17 -4.29
C SER A 108 17.17 -9.45 -2.82
N LEU A 109 16.54 -8.74 -1.87
CA LEU A 109 16.73 -8.98 -0.44
C LEU A 109 16.13 -10.29 0.06
N MET A 110 15.31 -11.00 -0.74
CA MET A 110 14.93 -12.38 -0.41
C MET A 110 16.14 -13.33 -0.39
N ALA A 111 17.23 -12.98 -1.09
CA ALA A 111 18.49 -13.73 -1.07
C ALA A 111 19.36 -13.41 0.15
N GLU A 112 19.02 -12.36 0.91
CA GLU A 112 19.83 -11.80 1.99
C GLU A 112 19.00 -11.69 3.28
N PRO A 113 18.45 -12.81 3.81
CA PRO A 113 17.54 -12.78 4.96
C PRO A 113 18.15 -12.17 6.22
N GLU A 114 19.46 -12.37 6.44
CA GLU A 114 20.19 -11.79 7.58
C GLU A 114 20.29 -10.26 7.45
N LEU A 115 20.53 -9.74 6.25
CA LEU A 115 20.60 -8.30 6.03
C LEU A 115 19.26 -7.60 6.30
N VAL A 116 18.16 -8.24 5.92
CA VAL A 116 16.81 -7.74 6.26
C VAL A 116 16.60 -7.79 7.77
N ALA A 117 17.02 -8.88 8.42
CA ALA A 117 16.92 -9.04 9.87
C ALA A 117 17.73 -7.98 10.62
N ASP A 118 18.94 -7.65 10.17
CA ASP A 118 19.76 -6.56 10.70
C ASP A 118 19.05 -5.21 10.59
N CYS A 119 18.40 -4.93 9.45
CA CYS A 119 17.60 -3.71 9.26
C CYS A 119 16.38 -3.66 10.20
N VAL A 120 15.67 -4.78 10.36
CA VAL A 120 14.55 -4.89 11.30
C VAL A 120 15.05 -4.64 12.72
N LYS A 121 16.09 -5.35 13.16
CA LYS A 121 16.65 -5.28 14.51
C LYS A 121 17.13 -3.86 14.83
N ALA A 122 17.85 -3.22 13.91
CA ALA A 122 18.33 -1.85 14.06
C ALA A 122 17.17 -0.87 14.30
N MET A 123 16.07 -1.00 13.56
CA MET A 123 14.87 -0.18 13.79
C MET A 123 14.19 -0.53 15.12
N LYS A 124 14.04 -1.82 15.45
CA LYS A 124 13.41 -2.26 16.71
C LYS A 124 14.18 -1.79 17.95
N ASP A 125 15.50 -1.65 17.86
CA ASP A 125 16.34 -1.18 18.96
C ASP A 125 16.32 0.34 19.15
N ASN A 126 15.92 1.10 18.12
CA ASN A 126 16.08 2.56 18.09
C ASN A 126 14.77 3.33 17.94
N LEU A 127 13.66 2.65 17.63
CA LEU A 127 12.36 3.25 17.34
C LEU A 127 11.26 2.58 18.15
N ASP A 128 10.22 3.34 18.48
CA ASP A 128 9.03 2.85 19.19
C ASP A 128 7.92 2.44 18.22
N ILE A 129 8.00 2.90 16.97
CA ILE A 129 7.02 2.61 15.92
C ILE A 129 7.08 1.13 15.47
N PRO A 130 5.92 0.48 15.18
CA PRO A 130 5.88 -0.87 14.64
C PRO A 130 6.68 -1.02 13.33
N ILE A 131 7.42 -2.13 13.22
CA ILE A 131 8.27 -2.46 12.08
C ILE A 131 7.74 -3.72 11.42
N SER A 132 7.57 -3.67 10.10
CA SER A 132 7.06 -4.80 9.33
C SER A 132 7.86 -5.06 8.06
N VAL A 133 7.66 -6.24 7.48
CA VAL A 133 8.33 -6.66 6.23
C VAL A 133 7.28 -7.12 5.22
N LYS A 134 7.36 -6.63 3.98
CA LYS A 134 6.52 -7.12 2.88
C LYS A 134 7.38 -7.85 1.84
N CYS A 135 7.17 -9.15 1.70
CA CYS A 135 7.97 -10.01 0.83
C CYS A 135 7.11 -10.81 -0.18
N ARG A 136 7.77 -11.76 -0.87
CA ARG A 136 7.15 -12.77 -1.74
C ARG A 136 7.44 -14.15 -1.18
N ILE A 137 6.81 -15.19 -1.73
CA ILE A 137 7.09 -16.59 -1.36
C ILE A 137 8.43 -17.13 -1.89
N GLY A 138 9.19 -16.32 -2.63
CA GLY A 138 10.45 -16.74 -3.27
C GLY A 138 10.85 -15.83 -4.44
N TYR A 139 12.01 -16.10 -5.01
CA TYR A 139 12.58 -15.34 -6.14
C TYR A 139 13.28 -16.27 -7.14
N ASP A 140 13.21 -15.96 -8.44
CA ASP A 140 13.82 -16.71 -9.54
C ASP A 140 13.64 -18.23 -9.41
N HIS A 141 14.69 -19.00 -9.06
CA HIS A 141 14.60 -20.45 -8.85
C HIS A 141 14.62 -20.87 -7.36
N ASN A 142 14.75 -19.89 -6.47
CA ASN A 142 14.78 -20.05 -5.01
C ASN A 142 13.38 -19.73 -4.46
N ASP A 143 12.46 -20.70 -4.60
CA ASP A 143 11.08 -20.63 -4.09
C ASP A 143 10.65 -21.88 -3.32
N SER A 144 11.62 -22.55 -2.67
CA SER A 144 11.31 -23.66 -1.77
C SER A 144 10.64 -23.18 -0.49
N TYR A 145 9.90 -24.07 0.17
CA TYR A 145 9.27 -23.77 1.45
C TYR A 145 10.30 -23.47 2.54
N GLU A 146 11.41 -24.21 2.56
CA GLU A 146 12.48 -24.06 3.55
C GLU A 146 13.16 -22.69 3.45
N GLU A 147 13.42 -22.20 2.24
CA GLU A 147 13.97 -20.85 2.04
C GLU A 147 13.02 -19.77 2.59
N LEU A 148 11.72 -19.89 2.32
CA LEU A 148 10.73 -18.95 2.86
C LEU A 148 10.62 -19.06 4.38
N TYR A 149 10.62 -20.29 4.93
CA TYR A 149 10.61 -20.52 6.36
C TYR A 149 11.81 -19.85 7.03
N ASN A 150 13.01 -20.10 6.52
CA ASN A 150 14.25 -19.51 7.04
C ASN A 150 14.22 -17.98 6.94
N PHE A 151 13.73 -17.43 5.83
CA PHE A 151 13.56 -15.98 5.71
C PHE A 151 12.64 -15.43 6.81
N VAL A 152 11.47 -16.05 7.02
CA VAL A 152 10.48 -15.63 8.02
C VAL A 152 11.02 -15.76 9.44
N ASP A 153 11.66 -16.89 9.77
CA ASP A 153 12.25 -17.12 11.10
C ASP A 153 13.21 -15.99 11.46
N LYS A 154 14.14 -15.64 10.55
CA LYS A 154 15.09 -14.55 10.79
C LYS A 154 14.42 -13.21 11.09
N GLN A 155 13.34 -12.88 10.39
CA GLN A 155 12.62 -11.62 10.64
C GLN A 155 11.86 -11.66 11.98
N VAL A 156 11.32 -12.82 12.36
CA VAL A 156 10.68 -13.02 13.67
C VAL A 156 11.71 -12.89 14.78
N GLN A 157 12.89 -13.53 14.67
CA GLN A 157 13.97 -13.41 15.65
C GLN A 157 14.49 -11.97 15.78
N ALA A 158 14.53 -11.21 14.67
CA ALA A 158 14.87 -9.79 14.69
C ALA A 158 13.81 -8.90 15.36
N GLY A 159 12.61 -9.42 15.61
CA GLY A 159 11.53 -8.73 16.29
C GLY A 159 10.56 -7.98 15.37
N ALA A 160 10.42 -8.39 14.10
CA ALA A 160 9.40 -7.82 13.22
C ALA A 160 7.99 -8.01 13.83
N ASP A 161 7.20 -6.94 13.85
CA ASP A 161 5.85 -6.94 14.43
C ASP A 161 4.81 -7.55 13.48
N TYR A 162 5.07 -7.51 12.17
CA TYR A 162 4.16 -7.98 11.13
C TYR A 162 4.88 -8.35 9.84
N LEU A 163 4.46 -9.43 9.19
CA LEU A 163 4.91 -9.80 7.85
C LEU A 163 3.73 -9.85 6.88
N CYS A 164 3.91 -9.33 5.66
CA CYS A 164 2.95 -9.49 4.57
C CYS A 164 3.58 -10.24 3.40
N ILE A 165 3.07 -11.44 3.10
CA ILE A 165 3.60 -12.29 2.04
C ILE A 165 2.71 -12.19 0.81
N HIS A 166 3.27 -11.69 -0.29
CA HIS A 166 2.64 -11.86 -1.60
C HIS A 166 2.80 -13.31 -2.04
N ALA A 167 1.68 -14.02 -2.21
CA ALA A 167 1.61 -15.46 -2.49
C ALA A 167 2.07 -15.87 -3.90
N ARG A 168 2.93 -15.08 -4.55
CA ARG A 168 3.59 -15.41 -5.83
C ARG A 168 5.08 -15.19 -5.66
N LYS A 169 5.88 -16.07 -6.22
CA LYS A 169 7.32 -15.82 -6.40
C LYS A 169 7.52 -14.59 -7.28
N GLY A 170 8.70 -13.98 -7.20
CA GLY A 170 9.12 -12.94 -8.13
C GLY A 170 10.21 -13.44 -9.06
N TRP A 171 10.36 -12.80 -10.20
CA TRP A 171 11.46 -12.99 -11.12
C TRP A 171 12.22 -11.67 -11.19
N LEU A 172 13.52 -11.71 -10.90
CA LEU A 172 14.38 -10.55 -11.04
C LEU A 172 14.65 -10.28 -12.52
N SER A 173 14.69 -11.31 -13.37
CA SER A 173 14.92 -11.17 -14.81
C SER A 173 13.87 -11.88 -15.64
N GLY A 174 13.74 -11.49 -16.91
CA GLY A 174 12.85 -12.15 -17.88
C GLY A 174 11.39 -11.72 -17.83
N LEU A 175 10.91 -11.08 -16.74
CA LEU A 175 9.54 -10.58 -16.63
C LEU A 175 9.48 -9.11 -16.21
N SER A 176 8.59 -8.35 -16.85
CA SER A 176 8.26 -6.99 -16.40
C SER A 176 7.58 -7.01 -15.01
N PRO A 177 7.54 -5.87 -14.29
CA PRO A 177 6.80 -5.76 -13.02
C PRO A 177 5.30 -6.09 -13.13
N LYS A 178 4.69 -5.87 -14.31
CA LYS A 178 3.29 -6.25 -14.56
C LYS A 178 3.16 -7.76 -14.64
N GLU A 179 3.98 -8.40 -15.46
CA GLU A 179 4.00 -9.87 -15.65
C GLU A 179 4.33 -10.61 -14.35
N ASN A 180 5.25 -10.07 -13.54
CA ASN A 180 5.56 -10.56 -12.20
C ASN A 180 4.35 -10.63 -11.24
N ARG A 181 3.24 -9.94 -11.56
CA ARG A 181 1.99 -9.95 -10.77
C ARG A 181 0.86 -10.75 -11.44
N THR A 182 1.10 -11.33 -12.62
CA THR A 182 0.09 -12.05 -13.41
C THR A 182 0.53 -13.42 -13.89
N ILE A 183 1.82 -13.65 -14.19
CA ILE A 183 2.33 -14.91 -14.73
C ILE A 183 2.63 -15.96 -13.66
N PRO A 184 3.46 -15.72 -12.62
CA PRO A 184 3.76 -16.77 -11.63
C PRO A 184 2.50 -17.16 -10.86
N GLU A 185 2.26 -18.45 -10.65
CA GLU A 185 1.06 -18.93 -9.98
C GLU A 185 0.96 -18.44 -8.51
N LEU A 186 -0.28 -18.29 -8.04
CA LEU A 186 -0.56 -18.02 -6.63
C LEU A 186 -0.50 -19.32 -5.82
N LYS A 187 0.37 -19.35 -4.81
CA LYS A 187 0.50 -20.47 -3.86
C LYS A 187 0.04 -20.04 -2.47
N TYR A 188 -1.26 -19.87 -2.25
CA TYR A 188 -1.80 -19.41 -0.97
C TYR A 188 -1.51 -20.38 0.19
N SER A 189 -1.55 -21.69 -0.07
CA SER A 189 -1.25 -22.72 0.92
C SER A 189 0.14 -22.57 1.54
N THR A 190 1.13 -22.08 0.78
CA THR A 190 2.46 -21.76 1.29
C THR A 190 2.39 -20.72 2.42
N VAL A 191 1.63 -19.64 2.24
CA VAL A 191 1.46 -18.60 3.27
C VAL A 191 0.71 -19.14 4.48
N TYR A 192 -0.30 -19.99 4.28
CA TYR A 192 -1.05 -20.61 5.37
C TYR A 192 -0.19 -21.55 6.21
N ASN A 193 0.70 -22.30 5.57
CA ASN A 193 1.64 -23.18 6.28
C ASN A 193 2.64 -22.35 7.11
N ILE A 194 3.14 -21.22 6.59
CA ILE A 194 3.94 -20.29 7.39
C ILE A 194 3.15 -19.80 8.62
N LYS A 195 1.88 -19.43 8.50
CA LYS A 195 1.08 -19.03 9.68
C LYS A 195 0.93 -20.15 10.71
N LYS A 196 0.83 -21.41 10.27
CA LYS A 196 0.78 -22.57 11.19
C LYS A 196 2.09 -22.76 11.94
N ASP A 197 3.21 -22.58 11.25
CA ASP A 197 4.55 -22.72 11.83
C ASP A 197 4.90 -21.55 12.77
N PHE A 198 4.40 -20.35 12.48
CA PHE A 198 4.61 -19.13 13.27
C PHE A 198 3.28 -18.58 13.83
N PRO A 199 2.59 -19.28 14.75
CA PRO A 199 1.24 -18.91 15.19
C PRO A 199 1.19 -17.53 15.88
N ASN A 200 2.28 -17.12 16.53
CA ASN A 200 2.39 -15.85 17.24
C ASN A 200 2.77 -14.66 16.34
N LEU A 201 3.20 -14.90 15.10
CA LEU A 201 3.49 -13.84 14.14
C LEU A 201 2.18 -13.30 13.56
N GLU A 202 1.98 -11.98 13.60
CA GLU A 202 0.93 -11.35 12.80
C GLU A 202 1.33 -11.45 11.32
N LEU A 203 0.58 -12.24 10.56
CA LEU A 203 0.88 -12.55 9.16
C LEU A 203 -0.28 -12.13 8.26
N GLY A 204 0.06 -11.38 7.22
CA GLY A 204 -0.87 -11.01 6.16
C GLY A 204 -0.58 -11.69 4.84
N ILE A 205 -1.64 -11.98 4.10
CA ILE A 205 -1.55 -12.53 2.73
C ILE A 205 -1.88 -11.48 1.68
N ASN A 206 -1.22 -11.57 0.52
CA ASN A 206 -1.42 -10.66 -0.59
C ASN A 206 -1.36 -11.38 -1.95
N GLY A 207 -2.05 -10.82 -2.93
CA GLY A 207 -1.98 -11.20 -4.34
C GLY A 207 -3.24 -11.90 -4.82
N GLY A 208 -3.84 -11.44 -5.92
CA GLY A 208 -5.00 -12.11 -6.54
C GLY A 208 -6.35 -11.95 -5.84
N ILE A 209 -6.39 -11.28 -4.68
CA ILE A 209 -7.60 -11.09 -3.88
C ILE A 209 -8.42 -9.94 -4.46
N THR A 210 -9.65 -10.23 -4.91
CA THR A 210 -10.51 -9.25 -5.61
C THR A 210 -11.92 -9.13 -5.05
N THR A 211 -12.33 -10.01 -4.14
CA THR A 211 -13.71 -10.00 -3.60
C THR A 211 -13.73 -9.98 -2.07
N ILE A 212 -14.90 -9.66 -1.51
CA ILE A 212 -15.16 -9.75 -0.06
C ILE A 212 -15.10 -11.22 0.37
N GLU A 213 -15.58 -12.12 -0.49
CA GLU A 213 -15.60 -13.56 -0.27
C GLU A 213 -14.17 -14.12 -0.19
N ASP A 214 -13.29 -13.76 -1.13
CA ASP A 214 -11.86 -14.12 -1.08
C ASP A 214 -11.25 -13.61 0.23
N THR A 215 -11.54 -12.36 0.59
CA THR A 215 -11.02 -11.72 1.80
C THR A 215 -11.43 -12.49 3.05
N ARG A 216 -12.71 -12.86 3.16
CA ARG A 216 -13.23 -13.68 4.28
C ARG A 216 -12.59 -15.06 4.31
N GLU A 217 -12.40 -15.68 3.14
CA GLU A 217 -11.78 -17.01 3.06
C GLU A 217 -10.34 -16.98 3.56
N HIS A 218 -9.56 -16.02 3.09
CA HIS A 218 -8.17 -15.85 3.53
C HIS A 218 -8.06 -15.55 5.04
N LEU A 219 -8.95 -14.73 5.60
CA LEU A 219 -8.97 -14.40 7.03
C LEU A 219 -9.32 -15.58 7.95
N LYS A 220 -9.75 -16.73 7.42
CA LYS A 220 -9.86 -17.98 8.21
C LYS A 220 -8.50 -18.62 8.49
N HIS A 221 -7.47 -18.24 7.74
CA HIS A 221 -6.15 -18.88 7.77
C HIS A 221 -5.02 -17.96 8.21
N VAL A 222 -5.19 -16.64 8.07
CA VAL A 222 -4.17 -15.62 8.41
C VAL A 222 -4.82 -14.44 9.12
N ASP A 223 -4.01 -13.56 9.72
CA ASP A 223 -4.50 -12.46 10.55
C ASP A 223 -4.93 -11.24 9.71
N SER A 224 -4.34 -11.08 8.52
CA SER A 224 -4.53 -9.90 7.68
C SER A 224 -4.63 -10.23 6.19
N VAL A 225 -5.40 -9.43 5.46
CA VAL A 225 -5.50 -9.48 4.00
C VAL A 225 -5.11 -8.14 3.41
N MET A 226 -4.12 -8.15 2.52
CA MET A 226 -3.72 -6.98 1.77
C MET A 226 -4.23 -7.05 0.34
N ILE A 227 -5.00 -6.04 -0.07
CA ILE A 227 -5.61 -5.91 -1.39
C ILE A 227 -4.86 -4.84 -2.18
N GLY A 228 -4.40 -5.20 -3.38
CA GLY A 228 -3.65 -4.31 -4.26
C GLY A 228 -4.51 -3.70 -5.35
N ARG A 229 -4.36 -4.21 -6.57
CA ARG A 229 -4.99 -3.65 -7.78
C ARG A 229 -6.50 -3.44 -7.66
N GLU A 230 -7.19 -4.37 -7.01
CA GLU A 230 -8.63 -4.23 -6.81
C GLU A 230 -9.00 -2.98 -6.01
N ALA A 231 -8.21 -2.59 -5.00
CA ALA A 231 -8.46 -1.37 -4.23
C ALA A 231 -8.38 -0.10 -5.08
N TYR A 232 -7.56 -0.11 -6.14
CA TYR A 232 -7.45 1.02 -7.05
C TYR A 232 -8.52 0.98 -8.17
N HIS A 233 -8.85 -0.22 -8.65
CA HIS A 233 -9.83 -0.41 -9.71
C HIS A 233 -11.27 -0.35 -9.21
N ASN A 234 -11.52 -0.66 -7.94
CA ASN A 234 -12.85 -0.71 -7.36
C ASN A 234 -12.83 -0.17 -5.92
N PRO A 235 -12.49 1.12 -5.71
CA PRO A 235 -12.31 1.67 -4.37
C PRO A 235 -13.56 1.55 -3.50
N MET A 236 -14.76 1.61 -4.09
CA MET A 236 -16.03 1.49 -3.37
C MET A 236 -16.31 0.08 -2.83
N LEU A 237 -15.54 -0.94 -3.22
CA LEU A 237 -15.56 -2.25 -2.56
C LEU A 237 -15.34 -2.12 -1.04
N PHE A 238 -14.48 -1.16 -0.63
CA PHE A 238 -14.10 -0.92 0.75
C PHE A 238 -15.18 -0.24 1.60
N LYS A 239 -16.25 0.28 0.98
CA LYS A 239 -17.37 0.93 1.68
C LYS A 239 -17.96 0.05 2.78
N SER A 240 -18.02 -1.26 2.54
CA SER A 240 -18.58 -2.23 3.49
C SER A 240 -17.57 -2.79 4.49
N PHE A 241 -16.27 -2.54 4.30
CA PHE A 241 -15.21 -3.28 4.99
C PHE A 241 -15.15 -2.97 6.49
N ASP A 242 -15.39 -1.71 6.87
CA ASP A 242 -15.39 -1.32 8.28
C ASP A 242 -16.50 -2.05 9.05
N ASN A 243 -17.69 -2.17 8.47
CA ASN A 243 -18.77 -2.94 9.07
C ASN A 243 -18.43 -4.43 9.10
N LEU A 244 -17.97 -4.99 7.98
CA LEU A 244 -17.77 -6.43 7.82
C LEU A 244 -16.59 -7.01 8.60
N PHE A 245 -15.50 -6.26 8.74
CA PHE A 245 -14.25 -6.77 9.31
C PHE A 245 -13.89 -6.14 10.66
N TYR A 246 -14.40 -4.95 10.96
CA TYR A 246 -14.08 -4.20 12.17
C TYR A 246 -15.26 -4.05 13.14
N ASN A 247 -16.47 -4.50 12.77
CA ASN A 247 -17.71 -4.30 13.51
C ASN A 247 -17.95 -2.81 13.83
N GLN A 248 -17.59 -1.93 12.90
CA GLN A 248 -17.76 -0.49 13.02
C GLN A 248 -18.86 -0.05 12.04
N HIS A 249 -20.01 0.30 12.58
CA HIS A 249 -21.14 0.81 11.80
C HIS A 249 -20.85 2.24 11.35
N ILE A 250 -20.12 2.35 10.26
CA ILE A 250 -19.83 3.63 9.61
C ILE A 250 -20.91 3.91 8.56
N ASN A 251 -21.31 5.19 8.46
CA ASN A 251 -22.34 5.64 7.53
C ASN A 251 -22.02 5.22 6.09
N ASP A 252 -23.06 4.80 5.38
CA ASP A 252 -23.03 4.24 4.03
C ASP A 252 -22.71 5.31 2.96
N ILE A 253 -21.47 5.82 2.90
CA ILE A 253 -21.08 6.95 2.02
C ILE A 253 -21.18 6.60 0.53
N SER A 254 -22.03 7.31 -0.21
CA SER A 254 -22.18 7.10 -1.65
C SER A 254 -20.94 7.56 -2.44
N PRO A 255 -20.71 7.01 -3.65
CA PRO A 255 -19.64 7.48 -4.53
C PRO A 255 -19.73 8.98 -4.82
N LEU A 256 -20.95 9.53 -4.94
CA LEU A 256 -21.17 10.96 -5.20
C LEU A 256 -20.80 11.82 -3.98
N GLU A 257 -21.12 11.39 -2.75
CA GLU A 257 -20.68 12.07 -1.53
C GLU A 257 -19.15 12.05 -1.38
N VAL A 258 -18.48 10.93 -1.71
CA VAL A 258 -17.02 10.88 -1.77
C VAL A 258 -16.49 11.88 -2.79
N ALA A 259 -17.12 11.99 -3.97
CA ALA A 259 -16.72 12.91 -5.01
C ALA A 259 -16.84 14.39 -4.56
N TYR A 260 -17.94 14.80 -3.94
CA TYR A 260 -18.05 16.18 -3.44
C TYR A 260 -17.02 16.49 -2.35
N LYS A 261 -16.75 15.55 -1.43
CA LYS A 261 -15.65 15.70 -0.45
C LYS A 261 -14.28 15.78 -1.12
N MET A 262 -14.08 15.09 -2.23
CA MET A 262 -12.88 15.24 -3.06
C MET A 262 -12.82 16.60 -3.76
N ALA A 263 -13.95 17.21 -4.14
CA ALA A 263 -13.99 18.56 -4.71
C ALA A 263 -13.49 19.60 -3.69
N ASP A 264 -13.92 19.50 -2.42
CA ASP A 264 -13.42 20.35 -1.34
C ASP A 264 -11.91 20.19 -1.15
N TYR A 265 -11.43 18.95 -1.11
CA TYR A 265 -10.00 18.64 -1.02
C TYR A 265 -9.22 19.19 -2.23
N ILE A 266 -9.74 19.02 -3.45
CA ILE A 266 -9.13 19.53 -4.67
C ILE A 266 -8.97 21.05 -4.59
N LYS A 267 -10.03 21.77 -4.21
CA LYS A 267 -9.99 23.22 -4.06
C LYS A 267 -8.88 23.65 -3.11
N ILE A 268 -8.84 23.06 -1.91
CA ILE A 268 -7.81 23.35 -0.91
C ILE A 268 -6.40 23.05 -1.43
N LYS A 269 -6.19 21.95 -2.17
CA LYS A 269 -4.86 21.60 -2.68
C LYS A 269 -4.39 22.48 -3.82
N LEU A 270 -5.29 22.90 -4.72
CA LEU A 270 -4.95 23.82 -5.80
C LEU A 270 -4.66 25.23 -5.28
N ASP A 271 -5.44 25.71 -4.29
CA ASP A 271 -5.24 27.03 -3.68
C ASP A 271 -3.90 27.13 -2.93
N ASN A 272 -3.43 26.02 -2.34
CA ASN A 272 -2.20 25.99 -1.53
C ASN A 272 -0.92 25.64 -2.32
N ASP A 273 -1.02 25.16 -3.56
CA ASP A 273 0.12 24.79 -4.38
C ASP A 273 -0.08 25.21 -5.84
N PRO A 274 0.54 26.33 -6.27
CA PRO A 274 0.37 26.85 -7.63
C PRO A 274 0.94 25.93 -8.73
N ASN A 275 1.74 24.92 -8.36
CA ASN A 275 2.26 23.93 -9.30
C ASN A 275 1.40 22.65 -9.36
N MET A 276 0.43 22.50 -8.45
CA MET A 276 -0.48 21.36 -8.45
C MET A 276 -1.42 21.44 -9.65
N LYS A 277 -1.48 20.37 -10.43
CA LYS A 277 -2.43 20.23 -11.54
C LYS A 277 -3.62 19.41 -11.10
N LEU A 278 -4.81 19.71 -11.62
CA LEU A 278 -6.04 18.98 -11.29
C LEU A 278 -5.89 17.46 -11.54
N ASN A 279 -5.27 17.06 -12.65
CA ASN A 279 -5.05 15.65 -13.00
C ASN A 279 -4.12 14.89 -12.03
N ASN A 280 -3.33 15.57 -11.20
CA ASN A 280 -2.55 14.92 -10.14
C ASN A 280 -3.47 14.27 -9.09
N ILE A 281 -4.67 14.83 -8.89
CA ILE A 281 -5.65 14.38 -7.91
C ILE A 281 -6.74 13.55 -8.60
N THR A 282 -7.33 14.07 -9.68
CA THR A 282 -8.51 13.45 -10.32
C THR A 282 -8.21 12.12 -11.00
N LYS A 283 -6.94 11.79 -11.29
CA LYS A 283 -6.54 10.46 -11.77
C LYS A 283 -7.01 9.33 -10.82
N HIS A 284 -7.14 9.62 -9.53
CA HIS A 284 -7.55 8.65 -8.51
C HIS A 284 -9.07 8.48 -8.40
N THR A 285 -9.85 9.47 -8.84
CA THR A 285 -11.31 9.44 -8.75
C THR A 285 -11.96 8.74 -9.95
N LEU A 286 -11.20 8.42 -11.01
CA LEU A 286 -11.72 7.86 -12.27
C LEU A 286 -12.51 6.56 -12.08
N ASN A 287 -12.15 5.77 -11.07
CA ASN A 287 -12.77 4.48 -10.77
C ASN A 287 -13.85 4.54 -9.68
N LEU A 288 -14.14 5.73 -9.13
CA LEU A 288 -15.09 5.90 -8.03
C LEU A 288 -16.51 5.44 -8.38
N PHE A 289 -16.91 5.65 -9.64
CA PHE A 289 -18.23 5.29 -10.15
C PHE A 289 -18.23 3.99 -10.98
N ASN A 290 -17.23 3.11 -10.81
CA ASN A 290 -17.16 1.89 -11.61
C ASN A 290 -18.42 1.02 -11.48
N GLY A 291 -18.92 0.55 -12.62
CA GLY A 291 -20.17 -0.21 -12.71
C GLY A 291 -21.45 0.63 -12.73
N LEU A 292 -21.39 1.95 -12.53
CA LEU A 292 -22.56 2.83 -12.54
C LEU A 292 -22.85 3.42 -13.94
N PRO A 293 -24.12 3.77 -14.24
CA PRO A 293 -24.47 4.58 -15.40
C PRO A 293 -23.63 5.85 -15.47
N ASN A 294 -23.32 6.34 -16.68
CA ASN A 294 -22.54 7.57 -16.92
C ASN A 294 -21.07 7.58 -16.43
N ALA A 295 -20.58 6.53 -15.77
CA ALA A 295 -19.18 6.44 -15.32
C ALA A 295 -18.15 6.59 -16.45
N LYS A 296 -18.46 6.08 -17.65
CA LYS A 296 -17.61 6.26 -18.84
C LYS A 296 -17.55 7.73 -19.30
N VAL A 297 -18.68 8.43 -19.21
CA VAL A 297 -18.77 9.86 -19.59
C VAL A 297 -17.96 10.71 -18.62
N PHE A 298 -18.12 10.48 -17.32
CA PHE A 298 -17.32 11.10 -16.26
C PHE A 298 -15.81 10.92 -16.50
N ARG A 299 -15.35 9.67 -16.71
CA ARG A 299 -13.93 9.38 -16.97
C ARG A 299 -13.40 10.06 -18.22
N ARG A 300 -14.17 10.04 -19.31
CA ARG A 300 -13.80 10.69 -20.57
C ARG A 300 -13.63 12.19 -20.37
N TYR A 301 -14.62 12.84 -19.74
CA TYR A 301 -14.58 14.26 -19.48
C TYR A 301 -13.34 14.68 -18.68
N LEU A 302 -13.02 13.98 -17.58
CA LEU A 302 -11.84 14.30 -16.78
C LEU A 302 -10.53 14.02 -17.52
N SER A 303 -10.48 12.95 -18.31
CA SER A 303 -9.27 12.61 -19.09
C SER A 303 -8.95 13.66 -20.16
N GLU A 304 -9.99 14.28 -20.74
CA GLU A 304 -9.87 15.33 -21.76
C GLU A 304 -9.66 16.73 -21.17
N ASN A 305 -10.23 17.03 -19.99
CA ASN A 305 -10.29 18.39 -19.46
C ASN A 305 -9.39 18.63 -18.24
N ALA A 306 -9.14 17.62 -17.38
CA ALA A 306 -8.37 17.84 -16.15
C ALA A 306 -6.86 18.03 -16.37
N THR A 307 -6.36 17.77 -17.57
CA THR A 307 -4.96 17.96 -17.97
C THR A 307 -4.67 19.36 -18.50
N LYS A 308 -5.71 20.17 -18.74
CA LYS A 308 -5.59 21.54 -19.24
C LYS A 308 -5.02 22.49 -18.19
N LYS A 309 -4.38 23.58 -18.62
CA LYS A 309 -3.67 24.52 -17.75
C LYS A 309 -4.61 25.29 -16.81
N ASP A 310 -5.82 25.58 -17.27
CA ASP A 310 -6.87 26.30 -16.57
C ASP A 310 -7.85 25.38 -15.81
N ALA A 311 -7.60 24.07 -15.81
CA ALA A 311 -8.45 23.10 -15.13
C ALA A 311 -8.40 23.30 -13.60
N ASN A 312 -9.56 23.49 -12.99
CA ASN A 312 -9.74 23.79 -11.58
C ASN A 312 -10.85 22.90 -10.95
N VAL A 313 -11.27 23.19 -9.73
CA VAL A 313 -12.35 22.44 -9.06
C VAL A 313 -13.67 22.47 -9.85
N ASP A 314 -13.99 23.55 -10.56
CA ASP A 314 -15.22 23.65 -11.37
C ASP A 314 -15.20 22.65 -12.53
N THR A 315 -14.02 22.36 -13.09
CA THR A 315 -13.85 21.29 -14.09
C THR A 315 -14.23 19.93 -13.49
N PHE A 316 -13.88 19.68 -12.23
CA PHE A 316 -14.25 18.44 -11.56
C PHE A 316 -15.75 18.39 -11.24
N LEU A 317 -16.32 19.48 -10.71
CA LEU A 317 -17.76 19.58 -10.43
C LEU A 317 -18.61 19.41 -11.69
N LYS A 318 -18.19 20.01 -12.82
CA LYS A 318 -18.85 19.84 -14.12
C LYS A 318 -18.90 18.39 -14.58
N ALA A 319 -17.88 17.60 -14.23
CA ALA A 319 -17.86 16.17 -14.54
C ALA A 319 -18.92 15.39 -13.73
N LEU A 320 -19.29 15.87 -12.52
CA LEU A 320 -20.24 15.20 -11.63
C LEU A 320 -21.70 15.40 -12.04
N GLU A 321 -22.03 16.47 -12.78
CA GLU A 321 -23.39 16.75 -13.28
C GLU A 321 -23.99 15.58 -14.09
N VAL A 322 -23.17 14.67 -14.62
CA VAL A 322 -23.67 13.47 -15.33
C VAL A 322 -24.35 12.44 -14.40
N PHE A 323 -24.30 12.65 -13.08
CA PHE A 323 -24.93 11.80 -12.07
C PHE A 323 -26.08 12.49 -11.32
N GLU A 324 -26.39 13.74 -11.67
CA GLU A 324 -27.55 14.50 -11.17
C GLU A 324 -28.78 14.25 -12.05
#